data_AF-A0A968FZ27-F1
#
_entry.id   AF-A0A968FZ27-F1
#
_cell.length_a   1.000
_cell.length_b   1.000
_cell.length_c   1.000
_cell.angle_alpha   90.00
_cell.angle_beta   90.00
_cell.angle_gamma   90.00
#
_symmetry.space_group_name_H-M   'P 1'
#
loop_
_entity.id
_entity.type
_entity.pdbx_description
1 polymer ?
#
loop_
_entity_poly.entity_id
_entity_poly.type
_entity_poly.pdbx_seq_one_letter_code
_entity_poly.pdbx_strand_id
1 'polypeptide(L)'
;MAKEKVADITEELESRFLTYALSTIVSRSLPDVRDGLKPIHRRILFAINSMGINADSKPVKSAKIIGEVLGKYHPHGDASTYESMVRMAQEFSMRYPLVDGKGNYGSLDGDPPAAYRYTEGRLTPITSYILSDIKKDTVDFRPNYDNTLKEPEVLPSRIPNLLINGASGIAVGMACSFPSHNLTEVINALISLVDDPKQSTTQIMKSIKGPDFPTAGILLNSKTELRKAYDQGSGMVKIRGEWKLEKLPRGKVQIILTAIPYGVNKSRLIEKIAEIIISKKLSPLQDIRDESDEKVRVVLEIKSGTDPEKIMTYLFKHTELETNFQLNFNCLKPTGEPARLSLKELCKHFLDFRKGVVTRRLKFDLAVLEKRLHILAAFVTIFKNLDKALKLIR
;
A
#
# COMPACT_ATOMS: atom_id res chain seq x y z
N MET A 1 -46.01 3.66 26.58
CA MET A 1 -44.68 3.24 27.07
C MET A 1 -44.19 2.13 26.18
N ALA A 2 -43.04 2.28 25.51
CA ALA A 2 -42.47 1.18 24.75
C ALA A 2 -42.19 0.02 25.71
N LYS A 3 -42.65 -1.20 25.40
CA LYS A 3 -42.35 -2.40 26.20
C LYS A 3 -40.83 -2.51 26.35
N GLU A 4 -40.34 -2.58 27.59
CA GLU A 4 -38.95 -2.89 27.85
C GLU A 4 -38.59 -4.23 27.19
N LYS A 5 -37.57 -4.21 26.34
CA LYS A 5 -36.98 -5.42 25.78
C LYS A 5 -36.02 -5.99 26.82
N VAL A 6 -36.41 -7.08 27.46
CA VAL A 6 -35.51 -7.91 28.26
C VAL A 6 -34.67 -8.74 27.29
N ALA A 7 -33.35 -8.70 27.43
CA ALA A 7 -32.40 -9.49 26.64
C ALA A 7 -31.42 -10.19 27.60
N ASP A 8 -31.01 -11.41 27.25
CA ASP A 8 -29.97 -12.11 27.99
C ASP A 8 -28.62 -11.41 27.78
N ILE A 9 -27.88 -11.20 28.86
CA ILE A 9 -26.60 -10.48 28.81
C ILE A 9 -25.56 -11.21 27.97
N THR A 10 -25.57 -12.54 27.97
CA THR A 10 -24.62 -13.38 27.23
C THR A 10 -24.90 -13.28 25.74
N GLU A 11 -26.18 -13.45 25.35
CA GLU A 11 -26.61 -13.31 23.95
C GLU A 11 -26.32 -11.91 23.40
N GLU A 12 -26.60 -10.87 24.19
CA GLU A 12 -26.38 -9.48 23.78
C GLU A 12 -24.87 -9.17 23.65
N LEU A 13 -24.04 -9.67 24.57
CA LEU A 13 -22.58 -9.53 24.50
C LEU A 13 -22.00 -10.25 23.29
N GLU A 14 -22.38 -11.49 23.03
CA GLU A 14 -21.93 -12.26 21.86
C GLU A 14 -22.32 -11.58 20.56
N SER A 15 -23.60 -11.18 20.43
CA SER A 15 -24.11 -10.50 19.24
C SER A 15 -23.39 -9.19 18.96
N ARG A 16 -23.21 -8.33 19.98
CA ARG A 16 -22.51 -7.05 19.83
C ARG A 16 -21.03 -7.24 19.53
N PHE A 17 -20.37 -8.17 20.21
CA PHE A 17 -18.97 -8.47 19.98
C PHE A 17 -18.74 -9.00 18.57
N LEU A 18 -19.54 -9.97 18.11
CA LEU A 18 -19.45 -10.54 16.76
C LEU A 18 -19.70 -9.47 15.69
N THR A 19 -20.72 -8.63 15.87
CA THR A 19 -21.02 -7.53 14.93
C THR A 19 -19.86 -6.55 14.84
N TYR A 20 -19.28 -6.16 15.98
CA TYR A 20 -18.13 -5.26 16.02
C TYR A 20 -16.87 -5.91 15.41
N ALA A 21 -16.61 -7.18 15.72
CA ALA A 21 -15.47 -7.93 15.22
C ALA A 21 -15.54 -8.08 13.69
N LEU A 22 -16.67 -8.53 13.15
CA LEU A 22 -16.89 -8.67 11.71
C LEU A 22 -16.76 -7.33 10.99
N SER A 23 -17.38 -6.28 11.52
CA SER A 23 -17.28 -4.93 10.96
C SER A 23 -15.82 -4.44 10.91
N THR A 24 -15.06 -4.66 11.97
CA THR A 24 -13.64 -4.25 12.05
C THR A 24 -12.76 -5.04 11.08
N ILE A 25 -13.00 -6.34 10.94
CA ILE A 25 -12.25 -7.21 10.02
C ILE A 25 -12.51 -6.81 8.56
N VAL A 26 -13.79 -6.74 8.16
CA VAL A 26 -14.18 -6.57 6.76
C VAL A 26 -14.10 -5.11 6.31
N SER A 27 -14.45 -4.16 7.16
CA SER A 27 -14.65 -2.76 6.76
C SER A 27 -13.55 -1.80 7.22
N ARG A 28 -12.48 -2.29 7.88
CA ARG A 28 -11.43 -1.40 8.40
C ARG A 28 -10.02 -1.93 8.20
N SER A 29 -9.73 -3.11 8.73
CA SER A 29 -8.34 -3.46 9.05
C SER A 29 -7.60 -4.27 7.98
N LEU A 30 -8.30 -5.12 7.22
CA LEU A 30 -7.68 -5.95 6.18
C LEU A 30 -7.79 -5.30 4.79
N PRO A 31 -6.77 -5.46 3.93
CA PRO A 31 -6.87 -5.09 2.52
C PRO A 31 -7.70 -6.12 1.73
N ASP A 32 -8.29 -5.70 0.62
CA ASP A 32 -8.90 -6.60 -0.38
C ASP A 32 -7.81 -7.17 -1.30
N VAL A 33 -7.84 -8.47 -1.60
CA VAL A 33 -6.84 -9.12 -2.47
C VAL A 33 -6.81 -8.55 -3.90
N ARG A 34 -7.93 -7.98 -4.37
CA ARG A 34 -8.10 -7.53 -5.76
C ARG A 34 -7.37 -6.22 -6.06
N ASP A 35 -7.41 -5.26 -5.14
CA ASP A 35 -6.79 -3.95 -5.31
C ASP A 35 -5.75 -3.61 -4.23
N GLY A 36 -5.62 -4.43 -3.19
CA GLY A 36 -4.66 -4.22 -2.11
C GLY A 36 -4.93 -3.04 -1.20
N LEU A 37 -6.14 -2.48 -1.23
CA LEU A 37 -6.48 -1.29 -0.46
C LEU A 37 -7.42 -1.63 0.69
N LYS A 38 -7.20 -0.97 1.82
CA LYS A 38 -8.20 -0.86 2.88
C LYS A 38 -9.30 0.10 2.44
N PRO A 39 -10.52 0.00 3.03
CA PRO A 39 -11.62 0.90 2.68
C PRO A 39 -11.28 2.39 2.78
N ILE A 40 -10.51 2.81 3.80
CA ILE A 40 -10.07 4.21 3.94
C ILE A 40 -9.18 4.66 2.78
N HIS A 41 -8.19 3.86 2.38
CA HIS A 41 -7.31 4.20 1.26
C HIS A 41 -8.12 4.32 -0.05
N ARG A 42 -9.04 3.37 -0.29
CA ARG A 42 -9.92 3.37 -1.45
C ARG A 42 -10.77 4.64 -1.54
N ARG A 43 -11.38 5.04 -0.42
CA ARG A 43 -12.21 6.26 -0.33
C ARG A 43 -11.39 7.52 -0.57
N ILE A 44 -10.18 7.61 -0.02
CA ILE A 44 -9.28 8.75 -0.25
C ILE A 44 -8.94 8.86 -1.74
N LEU A 45 -8.45 7.79 -2.37
CA LEU A 45 -8.09 7.83 -3.80
C LEU A 45 -9.30 8.10 -4.70
N PHE A 46 -10.45 7.51 -4.39
CA PHE A 46 -11.69 7.74 -5.13
C PHE A 46 -12.20 9.18 -5.00
N ALA A 47 -12.12 9.77 -3.81
CA ALA A 47 -12.51 11.17 -3.59
C ALA A 47 -11.59 12.13 -4.37
N ILE A 48 -10.27 11.97 -4.26
CA ILE A 48 -9.30 12.81 -4.99
C ILE A 48 -9.54 12.72 -6.51
N ASN A 49 -9.77 11.51 -7.03
CA ASN A 49 -10.11 11.29 -8.44
C ASN A 49 -11.44 11.94 -8.85
N SER A 50 -12.46 11.85 -8.00
CA SER A 50 -13.79 12.43 -8.25
C SER A 50 -13.75 13.96 -8.27
N MET A 51 -12.80 14.56 -7.55
CA MET A 51 -12.50 15.99 -7.60
C MET A 51 -11.70 16.42 -8.85
N GLY A 52 -11.26 15.47 -9.70
CA GLY A 52 -10.44 15.76 -10.88
C GLY A 52 -8.97 16.11 -10.56
N ILE A 53 -8.47 15.73 -9.38
CA ILE A 53 -7.10 16.04 -8.95
C ILE A 53 -6.17 14.88 -9.32
N ASN A 54 -5.68 14.90 -10.56
CA ASN A 54 -4.78 13.88 -11.09
C ASN A 54 -3.31 14.31 -10.95
N ALA A 55 -2.39 13.48 -11.44
CA ALA A 55 -0.95 13.76 -11.40
C ALA A 55 -0.56 15.06 -12.11
N ASP A 56 -1.25 15.41 -13.20
CA ASP A 56 -0.99 16.63 -13.96
C ASP A 56 -1.69 17.87 -13.37
N SER A 57 -2.61 17.67 -12.44
CA SER A 57 -3.33 18.76 -11.79
C SER A 57 -2.44 19.49 -10.78
N LYS A 58 -2.73 20.77 -10.52
CA LYS A 58 -2.13 21.49 -9.38
C LYS A 58 -2.55 20.79 -8.08
N PRO A 59 -1.62 20.55 -7.12
CA PRO A 59 -2.00 19.99 -5.83
C PRO A 59 -2.96 20.94 -5.10
N VAL A 60 -3.84 20.36 -4.30
CA VAL A 60 -4.85 21.08 -3.53
C VAL A 60 -4.63 20.88 -2.05
N LYS A 61 -5.08 21.83 -1.22
CA LYS A 61 -4.98 21.73 0.24
C LYS A 61 -5.52 20.41 0.74
N SER A 62 -4.75 19.73 1.59
CA SER A 62 -5.14 18.47 2.22
C SER A 62 -6.48 18.60 2.95
N ALA A 63 -6.74 19.72 3.62
CA ALA A 63 -8.04 20.05 4.22
C ALA A 63 -9.24 19.86 3.26
N LYS A 64 -9.08 20.22 1.98
CA LYS A 64 -10.13 20.08 0.96
C LYS A 64 -10.38 18.60 0.63
N ILE A 65 -9.31 17.81 0.50
CA ILE A 65 -9.39 16.36 0.25
C ILE A 65 -10.04 15.66 1.43
N ILE A 66 -9.58 15.94 2.65
CA ILE A 66 -10.11 15.32 3.87
C ILE A 66 -11.59 15.67 4.04
N GLY A 67 -11.98 16.94 3.86
CA GLY A 67 -13.39 17.34 3.91
C GLY A 67 -14.28 16.59 2.91
N GLU A 68 -13.81 16.40 1.68
CA GLU A 68 -14.52 15.62 0.65
C GLU A 68 -14.69 14.15 1.06
N VAL A 69 -13.63 13.53 1.59
CA VAL A 69 -13.67 12.12 2.04
C VAL A 69 -14.66 11.95 3.19
N LEU A 70 -14.59 12.82 4.19
CA LEU A 70 -15.44 12.74 5.38
C LEU A 70 -16.91 13.00 5.05
N GLY A 71 -17.17 14.05 4.27
CA GLY A 71 -18.53 14.49 3.97
C GLY A 71 -19.28 13.57 3.01
N LYS A 72 -18.60 12.69 2.26
CA LYS A 72 -19.25 11.83 1.25
C LYS A 72 -19.08 10.34 1.47
N TYR A 73 -17.96 9.89 2.04
CA TYR A 73 -17.59 8.47 2.00
C TYR A 73 -17.15 7.88 3.35
N HIS A 74 -16.52 8.64 4.24
CA HIS A 74 -15.89 8.11 5.45
C HIS A 74 -16.31 8.89 6.72
N PRO A 75 -17.41 8.50 7.39
CA PRO A 75 -17.95 9.23 8.54
C PRO A 75 -17.18 8.90 9.83
N HIS A 76 -15.85 9.10 9.82
CA HIS A 76 -14.96 8.89 10.96
C HIS A 76 -14.03 10.10 11.15
N GLY A 77 -13.06 10.02 12.06
CA GLY A 77 -12.17 11.14 12.39
C GLY A 77 -11.38 11.67 11.19
N ASP A 78 -11.20 12.99 11.16
CA ASP A 78 -10.33 13.68 10.22
C ASP A 78 -8.86 13.29 10.40
N ALA A 79 -8.42 13.13 11.65
CA ALA A 79 -7.05 12.76 12.00
C ALA A 79 -6.61 11.42 11.38
N SER A 80 -7.43 10.36 11.51
CA SER A 80 -7.10 9.04 10.95
C SER A 80 -7.16 9.02 9.42
N THR A 81 -8.08 9.79 8.83
CA THR A 81 -8.17 9.99 7.38
C THR A 81 -6.92 10.69 6.86
N TYR A 82 -6.47 11.74 7.54
CA TYR A 82 -5.27 12.47 7.18
C TYR A 82 -4.01 11.63 7.36
N GLU A 83 -3.85 10.92 8.48
CA GLU A 83 -2.71 10.02 8.70
C GLU A 83 -2.61 8.95 7.61
N SER A 84 -3.76 8.39 7.21
CA SER A 84 -3.83 7.43 6.11
C SER A 84 -3.36 8.05 4.78
N MET A 85 -3.75 9.29 4.50
CA MET A 85 -3.29 10.02 3.32
C MET A 85 -1.80 10.36 3.39
N VAL A 86 -1.29 10.74 4.57
CA VAL A 86 0.12 11.04 4.79
C VAL A 86 0.98 9.81 4.50
N ARG A 87 0.61 8.64 5.02
CA ARG A 87 1.32 7.39 4.73
C ARG A 87 1.36 7.05 3.24
N MET A 88 0.30 7.37 2.49
CA MET A 88 0.26 7.18 1.03
C MET A 88 1.18 8.12 0.25
N ALA A 89 1.70 9.17 0.90
CA ALA A 89 2.63 10.14 0.31
C ALA A 89 4.08 9.99 0.79
N GLN A 90 4.34 9.17 1.82
CA GLN A 90 5.67 8.96 2.38
C GLN A 90 6.46 7.92 1.57
N GLU A 91 7.56 8.34 0.95
CA GLU A 91 8.43 7.47 0.15
C GLU A 91 9.14 6.40 0.99
N PHE A 92 9.40 6.66 2.27
CA PHE A 92 9.97 5.68 3.19
C PHE A 92 8.94 4.66 3.73
N SER A 93 7.64 4.92 3.56
CA SER A 93 6.55 4.06 4.01
C SER A 93 5.94 3.23 2.87
N MET A 94 5.91 3.76 1.64
CA MET A 94 5.40 3.06 0.47
C MET A 94 6.43 3.04 -0.65
N ARG A 95 6.65 1.86 -1.23
CA ARG A 95 7.60 1.68 -2.35
C ARG A 95 7.24 2.54 -3.57
N TYR A 96 5.95 2.69 -3.83
CA TYR A 96 5.37 3.52 -4.87
C TYR A 96 4.23 4.36 -4.27
N PRO A 97 4.51 5.60 -3.82
CA PRO A 97 3.50 6.47 -3.24
C PRO A 97 2.28 6.66 -4.15
N LEU A 98 1.10 6.69 -3.55
CA LEU A 98 -0.18 6.84 -4.26
C LEU A 98 -0.67 8.29 -4.28
N VAL A 99 -0.12 9.12 -3.40
CA VAL A 99 -0.39 10.56 -3.29
C VAL A 99 0.93 11.31 -3.39
N ASP A 100 1.01 12.31 -4.28
CA ASP A 100 2.12 13.28 -4.33
C ASP A 100 1.79 14.40 -3.32
N GLY A 101 2.50 14.39 -2.20
CA GLY A 101 2.37 15.37 -1.13
C GLY A 101 3.31 16.56 -1.30
N LYS A 102 2.83 17.78 -1.03
CA LYS A 102 3.62 19.01 -0.92
C LYS A 102 3.52 19.61 0.48
N GLY A 103 4.66 19.91 1.07
CA GLY A 103 4.81 20.32 2.47
C GLY A 103 5.48 19.22 3.31
N ASN A 104 5.46 19.38 4.63
CA ASN A 104 6.04 18.40 5.55
C ASN A 104 5.08 17.22 5.79
N TYR A 105 5.41 16.05 5.25
CA TYR A 105 4.69 14.79 5.41
C TYR A 105 5.34 13.85 6.45
N GLY A 106 6.19 14.39 7.31
CA GLY A 106 7.00 13.64 8.28
C GLY A 106 8.29 13.11 7.68
N SER A 107 9.11 12.51 8.53
CA SER A 107 10.47 12.08 8.19
C SER A 107 10.74 10.66 8.69
N LEU A 108 11.85 10.08 8.22
CA LEU A 108 12.38 8.80 8.74
C LEU A 108 12.83 8.90 10.21
N ASP A 109 13.09 10.12 10.67
CA ASP A 109 13.38 10.48 12.06
C ASP A 109 12.17 10.35 12.99
N GLY A 110 10.97 10.18 12.41
CA GLY A 110 9.70 10.11 13.14
C GLY A 110 9.13 11.47 13.50
N ASP A 111 9.61 12.54 12.88
CA ASP A 111 8.96 13.83 13.01
C ASP A 111 7.54 13.73 12.47
N PRO A 112 6.53 14.21 13.21
CA PRO A 112 5.16 14.13 12.75
C PRO A 112 4.95 15.01 11.51
N PRO A 113 4.02 14.63 10.62
CA PRO A 113 3.63 15.49 9.51
C PRO A 113 3.04 16.80 10.02
N ALA A 114 3.17 17.86 9.22
CA ALA A 114 2.44 19.09 9.48
C ALA A 114 0.92 18.83 9.39
N ALA A 115 0.11 19.65 10.07
CA ALA A 115 -1.35 19.54 10.01
C ALA A 115 -1.89 19.72 8.58
N TYR A 116 -3.01 19.08 8.26
CA TYR A 116 -3.64 19.08 6.92
C TYR A 116 -4.05 20.46 6.38
N ARG A 117 -4.01 21.51 7.21
CA ARG A 117 -4.20 22.90 6.78
C ARG A 117 -2.98 23.47 6.04
N TYR A 118 -1.79 22.90 6.24
CA TYR A 118 -0.54 23.36 5.63
C TYR A 118 -0.16 22.56 4.40
N THR A 119 -0.41 21.26 4.40
CA THR A 119 -0.02 20.36 3.31
C THR A 119 -0.99 20.40 2.13
N GLU A 120 -0.49 19.98 0.97
CA GLU A 120 -1.27 19.84 -0.26
C GLU A 120 -1.03 18.46 -0.88
N GLY A 121 -2.02 17.89 -1.56
CA GLY A 121 -1.92 16.59 -2.19
C GLY A 121 -2.53 16.55 -3.58
N ARG A 122 -2.05 15.60 -4.39
CA ARG A 122 -2.67 15.12 -5.63
C ARG A 122 -2.34 13.65 -5.85
N LEU A 123 -2.98 12.99 -6.81
CA LEU A 123 -2.63 11.61 -7.14
C LEU A 123 -1.25 11.54 -7.82
N THR A 124 -0.51 10.46 -7.58
CA THR A 124 0.69 10.15 -8.38
C THR A 124 0.33 9.54 -9.74
N PRO A 125 1.24 9.55 -10.73
CA PRO A 125 1.00 8.91 -12.03
C PRO A 125 0.63 7.42 -11.91
N ILE A 126 1.23 6.69 -10.97
CA ILE A 126 0.96 5.25 -10.78
C ILE A 126 -0.49 5.00 -10.32
N THR A 127 -1.07 5.90 -9.53
CA THR A 127 -2.47 5.77 -9.05
C THR A 127 -3.48 5.86 -10.18
N SER A 128 -3.15 6.53 -11.30
CA SER A 128 -4.03 6.54 -12.48
C SER A 128 -4.32 5.12 -12.99
N TYR A 129 -3.36 4.20 -12.90
CA TYR A 129 -3.53 2.79 -13.24
C TYR A 129 -4.41 2.03 -12.24
N ILE A 130 -4.54 2.52 -11.01
CA ILE A 130 -5.45 1.93 -10.01
C ILE A 130 -6.91 2.33 -10.31
N LEU A 131 -7.12 3.57 -10.77
CA LEU A 131 -8.44 4.19 -10.95
C LEU A 131 -8.99 4.15 -12.39
N SER A 132 -8.14 3.84 -13.38
CA SER A 132 -8.53 3.83 -14.79
C SER A 132 -9.74 2.93 -15.06
N ASP A 133 -10.59 3.32 -16.00
CA ASP A 133 -11.81 2.61 -16.42
C ASP A 133 -12.94 2.53 -15.37
N ILE A 134 -12.82 3.16 -14.20
CA ILE A 134 -13.85 3.11 -13.15
C ILE A 134 -15.24 3.62 -13.59
N LYS A 135 -15.29 4.49 -14.62
CA LYS A 135 -16.53 5.02 -15.22
C LYS A 135 -17.18 4.07 -16.23
N LYS A 136 -16.56 2.95 -16.56
CA LYS A 136 -16.99 2.00 -17.61
C LYS A 136 -17.65 0.73 -17.05
N ASP A 137 -18.36 0.87 -15.92
CA ASP A 137 -19.05 -0.24 -15.25
C ASP A 137 -18.14 -1.47 -15.02
N THR A 138 -16.89 -1.23 -14.59
CA THR A 138 -15.88 -2.29 -14.45
C THR A 138 -15.86 -2.96 -13.09
N VAL A 139 -16.48 -2.34 -12.09
CA VAL A 139 -16.52 -2.77 -10.69
C VAL A 139 -17.88 -2.44 -10.11
N ASP A 140 -18.26 -3.16 -9.06
CA ASP A 140 -19.52 -2.91 -8.38
C ASP A 140 -19.43 -1.70 -7.46
N PHE A 141 -20.54 -1.00 -7.38
CA PHE A 141 -20.71 0.18 -6.55
C PHE A 141 -21.80 -0.09 -5.53
N ARG A 142 -21.56 0.30 -4.30
CA ARG A 142 -22.52 0.27 -3.21
C ARG A 142 -22.93 1.69 -2.80
N PRO A 143 -24.10 1.88 -2.18
CA PRO A 143 -24.45 3.15 -1.56
C PRO A 143 -23.39 3.56 -0.52
N ASN A 144 -23.17 4.87 -0.38
CA ASN A 144 -22.39 5.42 0.72
C ASN A 144 -23.19 5.36 2.05
N TYR A 145 -22.61 5.87 3.14
CA TYR A 145 -23.18 5.70 4.49
C TYR A 145 -24.57 6.35 4.69
N ASP A 146 -24.94 7.35 3.90
CA ASP A 146 -26.24 8.03 3.95
C ASP A 146 -27.14 7.71 2.73
N ASN A 147 -26.72 6.78 1.88
CA ASN A 147 -27.41 6.37 0.65
C ASN A 147 -27.66 7.48 -0.39
N THR A 148 -26.97 8.62 -0.30
CA THR A 148 -27.11 9.73 -1.28
C THR A 148 -26.19 9.57 -2.49
N LEU A 149 -25.07 8.87 -2.33
CA LEU A 149 -24.05 8.67 -3.35
C LEU A 149 -23.70 7.18 -3.46
N LYS A 150 -22.90 6.85 -4.47
CA LYS A 150 -22.31 5.52 -4.62
C LYS A 150 -20.79 5.57 -4.45
N GLU A 151 -20.24 4.54 -3.84
CA GLU A 151 -18.80 4.30 -3.73
C GLU A 151 -18.42 2.92 -4.30
N PRO A 152 -17.24 2.77 -4.91
CA PRO A 152 -16.80 1.48 -5.44
C PRO A 152 -16.44 0.53 -4.30
N GLU A 153 -16.82 -0.75 -4.42
CA GLU A 153 -16.40 -1.78 -3.46
C GLU A 153 -14.89 -2.05 -3.57
N VAL A 154 -14.38 -2.09 -4.80
CA VAL A 154 -12.96 -2.21 -5.17
C VAL A 154 -12.60 -1.28 -6.31
N LEU A 155 -11.34 -0.91 -6.44
CA LEU A 155 -10.86 -0.15 -7.60
C LEU A 155 -10.48 -1.08 -8.75
N PRO A 156 -10.72 -0.71 -10.02
CA PRO A 156 -10.40 -1.51 -11.23
C PRO A 156 -8.89 -1.55 -11.53
N SER A 157 -8.08 -1.81 -10.50
CA SER A 157 -6.64 -1.64 -10.53
C SER A 157 -6.00 -2.44 -11.64
N ARG A 158 -5.14 -1.81 -12.44
CA ARG A 158 -4.32 -2.46 -13.47
C ARG A 158 -2.99 -2.96 -12.94
N ILE A 159 -2.62 -2.56 -11.73
CA ILE A 159 -1.38 -2.95 -11.05
C ILE A 159 -1.69 -3.73 -9.77
N PRO A 160 -0.87 -4.73 -9.40
CA PRO A 160 -1.06 -5.55 -8.21
C PRO A 160 -0.60 -4.81 -6.95
N ASN A 161 -1.33 -3.75 -6.56
CA ASN A 161 -0.94 -2.81 -5.50
C ASN A 161 -0.64 -3.51 -4.15
N LEU A 162 -1.38 -4.57 -3.80
CA LEU A 162 -1.12 -5.36 -2.58
C LEU A 162 0.30 -5.92 -2.53
N LEU A 163 0.84 -6.36 -3.66
CA LEU A 163 2.17 -6.94 -3.75
C LEU A 163 3.25 -5.86 -3.84
N ILE A 164 3.03 -4.81 -4.64
CA ILE A 164 4.08 -3.80 -4.89
C ILE A 164 4.26 -2.83 -3.72
N ASN A 165 3.19 -2.46 -3.01
CA ASN A 165 3.23 -1.52 -1.89
C ASN A 165 3.08 -2.20 -0.53
N GLY A 166 2.59 -3.44 -0.50
CA GLY A 166 2.27 -4.10 0.75
C GLY A 166 1.06 -3.46 1.46
N ALA A 167 0.83 -3.92 2.68
CA ALA A 167 -0.23 -3.48 3.56
C ALA A 167 0.05 -4.01 4.96
N SER A 168 -0.28 -3.23 5.99
CA SER A 168 -0.23 -3.71 7.37
C SER A 168 -1.51 -3.33 8.08
N GLY A 169 -2.00 -4.17 8.98
CA GLY A 169 -3.25 -3.92 9.67
C GLY A 169 -3.53 -4.93 10.77
N ILE A 170 -4.17 -4.45 11.84
CA ILE A 170 -4.55 -5.27 13.00
C ILE A 170 -6.07 -5.20 13.10
N ALA A 171 -6.72 -6.36 13.14
CA ALA A 171 -8.15 -6.53 13.33
C ALA A 171 -8.41 -7.37 14.60
N VAL A 172 -9.67 -7.59 14.92
CA VAL A 172 -10.04 -8.47 16.05
C VAL A 172 -9.64 -9.91 15.72
N GLY A 173 -8.71 -10.48 16.48
CA GLY A 173 -8.26 -11.87 16.33
C GLY A 173 -7.36 -12.16 15.12
N MET A 174 -6.99 -11.16 14.31
CA MET A 174 -6.13 -11.34 13.15
C MET A 174 -5.32 -10.09 12.82
N ALA A 175 -4.19 -10.28 12.16
CA ALA A 175 -3.37 -9.20 11.62
C ALA A 175 -2.95 -9.54 10.19
N CYS A 176 -2.51 -8.52 9.46
CA CYS A 176 -1.88 -8.65 8.16
C CYS A 176 -0.61 -7.80 8.11
N SER A 177 0.38 -8.29 7.38
CA SER A 177 1.68 -7.66 7.20
C SER A 177 2.28 -8.17 5.89
N PHE A 178 2.09 -7.39 4.85
CA PHE A 178 2.60 -7.64 3.51
C PHE A 178 3.80 -6.70 3.28
N PRO A 179 4.97 -7.23 2.88
CA PRO A 179 6.06 -6.39 2.44
C PRO A 179 5.82 -5.86 1.02
N SER A 180 6.51 -4.80 0.63
CA SER A 180 6.55 -4.34 -0.75
C SER A 180 7.43 -5.22 -1.63
N HIS A 181 7.21 -5.18 -2.94
CA HIS A 181 7.95 -5.92 -3.95
C HIS A 181 8.20 -5.03 -5.17
N ASN A 182 9.21 -5.39 -5.95
CA ASN A 182 9.53 -4.65 -7.16
C ASN A 182 8.44 -4.82 -8.24
N LEU A 183 7.97 -3.71 -8.81
CA LEU A 183 6.90 -3.72 -9.82
C LEU A 183 7.24 -4.62 -11.02
N THR A 184 8.46 -4.52 -11.56
CA THR A 184 8.86 -5.30 -12.74
C THR A 184 8.89 -6.78 -12.44
N GLU A 185 9.43 -7.18 -11.28
CA GLU A 185 9.44 -8.58 -10.85
C GLU A 185 8.03 -9.16 -10.69
N VAL A 186 7.12 -8.40 -10.06
CA VAL A 186 5.73 -8.82 -9.88
C VAL A 186 5.01 -8.92 -11.23
N ILE A 187 5.16 -7.95 -12.12
CA ILE A 187 4.51 -7.99 -13.44
C ILE A 187 5.03 -9.16 -14.27
N ASN A 188 6.34 -9.44 -14.25
CA ASN A 188 6.92 -10.59 -14.95
C ASN A 188 6.38 -11.93 -14.40
N ALA A 189 6.20 -12.03 -13.08
CA ALA A 189 5.56 -13.20 -12.46
C ALA A 189 4.10 -13.35 -12.90
N LEU A 190 3.34 -12.26 -12.97
CA LEU A 190 1.95 -12.29 -13.42
C LEU A 190 1.82 -12.69 -14.89
N ILE A 191 2.68 -12.17 -15.77
CA ILE A 191 2.71 -12.56 -17.18
C ILE A 191 3.02 -14.06 -17.30
N SER A 192 4.05 -14.54 -16.61
CA SER A 192 4.41 -15.95 -16.56
C SER A 192 3.25 -16.86 -16.10
N LEU A 193 2.44 -16.40 -15.14
CA LEU A 193 1.25 -17.12 -14.65
C LEU A 193 0.07 -17.09 -15.64
N VAL A 194 -0.01 -16.10 -16.51
CA VAL A 194 -1.00 -16.08 -17.60
C VAL A 194 -0.67 -17.17 -18.62
N ASP A 195 0.61 -17.35 -18.93
CA ASP A 195 1.08 -18.37 -19.88
C ASP A 195 0.95 -19.80 -19.30
N ASP A 196 1.29 -19.98 -18.01
CA ASP A 196 1.10 -21.25 -17.29
C ASP A 196 0.46 -21.03 -15.90
N PRO A 197 -0.88 -21.19 -15.79
CA PRO A 197 -1.59 -21.03 -14.52
C PRO A 197 -1.24 -22.08 -13.45
N LYS A 198 -0.58 -23.19 -13.82
CA LYS A 198 -0.25 -24.28 -12.89
C LYS A 198 1.10 -24.08 -12.20
N GLN A 199 1.85 -23.04 -12.56
CA GLN A 199 3.16 -22.74 -11.96
C GLN A 199 3.16 -22.85 -10.43
N SER A 200 4.19 -23.49 -9.91
CA SER A 200 4.50 -23.54 -8.48
C SER A 200 5.03 -22.18 -8.00
N THR A 201 4.98 -21.94 -6.68
CA THR A 201 5.59 -20.76 -6.06
C THR A 201 7.08 -20.65 -6.40
N THR A 202 7.80 -21.77 -6.54
CA THR A 202 9.20 -21.76 -6.95
C THR A 202 9.41 -21.20 -8.35
N GLN A 203 8.51 -21.46 -9.29
CA GLN A 203 8.56 -20.89 -10.63
C GLN A 203 8.24 -19.39 -10.60
N ILE A 204 7.24 -18.97 -9.82
CA ILE A 204 6.91 -17.55 -9.59
C ILE A 204 8.12 -16.80 -9.02
N MET A 205 8.84 -17.41 -8.07
CA MET A 205 10.02 -16.83 -7.44
C MET A 205 11.25 -16.72 -8.34
N LYS A 206 11.23 -17.29 -9.56
CA LYS A 206 12.26 -16.97 -10.56
C LYS A 206 12.16 -15.51 -10.99
N SER A 207 10.95 -14.96 -10.99
CA SER A 207 10.68 -13.55 -11.27
C SER A 207 10.69 -12.72 -9.98
N ILE A 208 9.91 -13.08 -8.97
CA ILE A 208 9.87 -12.40 -7.66
C ILE A 208 10.93 -12.98 -6.73
N LYS A 209 12.09 -12.33 -6.64
CA LYS A 209 13.22 -12.87 -5.87
C LYS A 209 13.02 -12.76 -4.36
N GLY A 210 12.28 -11.74 -3.94
CA GLY A 210 11.97 -11.43 -2.55
C GLY A 210 11.31 -10.05 -2.41
N PRO A 211 11.11 -9.60 -1.17
CA PRO A 211 10.67 -8.23 -0.89
C PRO A 211 11.62 -7.15 -1.44
N ASP A 212 11.07 -5.98 -1.75
CA ASP A 212 11.80 -4.76 -2.14
C ASP A 212 11.28 -3.60 -1.27
N PHE A 213 11.99 -3.30 -0.19
CA PHE A 213 11.60 -2.26 0.78
C PHE A 213 12.04 -0.86 0.31
N PRO A 214 11.24 0.18 0.57
CA PRO A 214 11.59 1.56 0.20
C PRO A 214 12.86 2.09 0.88
N THR A 215 13.21 1.55 2.05
CA THR A 215 14.37 1.98 2.85
C THR A 215 15.67 1.26 2.50
N ALA A 216 15.69 0.49 1.39
CA ALA A 216 16.78 -0.42 1.02
C ALA A 216 17.09 -1.45 2.13
N GLY A 217 18.31 -1.96 2.19
CA GLY A 217 18.73 -2.96 3.17
C GLY A 217 19.01 -4.34 2.56
N ILE A 218 19.61 -5.20 3.38
CA ILE A 218 20.03 -6.54 3.02
C ILE A 218 19.05 -7.56 3.60
N LEU A 219 18.49 -8.40 2.74
CA LEU A 219 17.74 -9.58 3.15
C LEU A 219 18.71 -10.71 3.52
N LEU A 220 18.62 -11.23 4.74
CA LEU A 220 19.50 -12.31 5.20
C LEU A 220 18.93 -13.71 4.95
N ASN A 221 17.68 -13.80 4.52
CA ASN A 221 17.02 -15.08 4.31
C ASN A 221 17.57 -15.84 3.13
N SER A 222 17.61 -17.17 3.27
CA SER A 222 17.87 -18.05 2.13
C SER A 222 16.65 -18.11 1.20
N LYS A 223 16.87 -18.49 -0.07
CA LYS A 223 15.78 -18.70 -1.03
C LYS A 223 14.75 -19.73 -0.55
N THR A 224 15.17 -20.74 0.22
CA THR A 224 14.30 -21.78 0.76
C THR A 224 13.41 -21.24 1.89
N GLU A 225 13.93 -20.37 2.75
CA GLU A 225 13.14 -19.70 3.80
C GLU A 225 12.08 -18.77 3.19
N LEU A 226 12.46 -17.93 2.22
CA LEU A 226 11.52 -17.05 1.52
C LEU A 226 10.44 -17.85 0.79
N ARG A 227 10.82 -18.95 0.14
CA ARG A 227 9.87 -19.85 -0.52
C ARG A 227 8.85 -20.39 0.47
N LYS A 228 9.30 -20.91 1.61
CA LYS A 228 8.41 -21.46 2.63
C LYS A 228 7.44 -20.39 3.15
N ALA A 229 7.93 -19.17 3.37
CA ALA A 229 7.10 -18.05 3.79
C ALA A 229 6.03 -17.69 2.74
N TYR A 230 6.39 -17.67 1.46
CA TYR A 230 5.46 -17.40 0.36
C TYR A 230 4.47 -18.54 0.09
N ASP A 231 4.88 -19.80 0.26
CA ASP A 231 3.99 -20.97 0.15
C ASP A 231 2.95 -20.97 1.29
N GLN A 232 3.35 -20.60 2.51
CA GLN A 232 2.48 -20.59 3.68
C GLN A 232 1.68 -19.28 3.87
N GLY A 233 2.06 -18.22 3.15
CA GLY A 233 1.54 -16.87 3.39
C GLY A 233 1.89 -16.31 4.77
N SER A 234 2.91 -16.87 5.43
CA SER A 234 3.33 -16.50 6.77
C SER A 234 4.79 -16.86 6.97
N GLY A 235 5.58 -15.99 7.58
CA GLY A 235 6.98 -16.26 7.84
C GLY A 235 7.71 -15.04 8.37
N MET A 236 9.03 -15.12 8.42
CA MET A 236 9.88 -14.05 8.95
C MET A 236 10.93 -13.68 7.92
N VAL A 237 11.03 -12.38 7.63
CA VAL A 237 12.04 -11.81 6.76
C VAL A 237 13.02 -11.01 7.60
N LYS A 238 14.29 -11.42 7.61
CA LYS A 238 15.39 -10.75 8.31
C LYS A 238 15.94 -9.63 7.44
N ILE A 239 15.89 -8.41 7.95
CA ILE A 239 16.34 -7.20 7.26
C ILE A 239 17.50 -6.60 8.06
N ARG A 240 18.61 -6.33 7.37
CA ARG A 240 19.79 -5.69 7.94
C ARG A 240 20.07 -4.37 7.22
N GLY A 241 20.48 -3.35 7.96
CA GLY A 241 20.94 -2.08 7.40
C GLY A 241 22.21 -2.25 6.56
N GLU A 242 22.39 -1.38 5.57
CA GLU A 242 23.60 -1.35 4.76
C GLU A 242 24.62 -0.39 5.37
N TRP A 243 25.90 -0.76 5.23
CA TRP A 243 26.99 0.05 5.71
C TRP A 243 28.20 -0.09 4.78
N LYS A 244 29.08 0.90 4.83
CA LYS A 244 30.35 0.91 4.12
C LYS A 244 31.45 1.54 4.95
N LEU A 245 32.70 1.32 4.55
CA LEU A 245 33.86 1.96 5.15
C LEU A 245 34.24 3.21 4.37
N GLU A 246 34.59 4.26 5.10
CA GLU A 246 35.11 5.50 4.55
C GLU A 246 36.48 5.80 5.19
N LYS A 247 37.50 6.01 4.34
CA LYS A 247 38.86 6.32 4.77
C LYS A 247 39.02 7.84 4.88
N LEU A 248 39.45 8.30 6.04
CA LEU A 248 39.74 9.70 6.32
C LEU A 248 41.24 10.00 6.16
N PRO A 249 41.63 11.28 6.07
CA PRO A 249 43.04 11.69 6.12
C PRO A 249 43.76 11.13 7.35
N ARG A 250 45.07 10.90 7.24
CA ARG A 250 45.92 10.34 8.30
C ARG A 250 45.58 8.89 8.68
N GLY A 251 44.97 8.13 7.78
CA GLY A 251 44.74 6.68 7.94
C GLY A 251 43.60 6.32 8.90
N LYS A 252 42.79 7.30 9.33
CA LYS A 252 41.58 7.03 10.11
C LYS A 252 40.52 6.36 9.23
N VAL A 253 39.67 5.52 9.84
CA VAL A 253 38.56 4.85 9.16
C VAL A 253 37.30 5.10 9.98
N GLN A 254 36.19 5.34 9.29
CA GLN A 254 34.85 5.46 9.87
C GLN A 254 33.86 4.53 9.17
N ILE A 255 32.81 4.14 9.88
CA ILE A 255 31.72 3.34 9.33
C ILE A 255 30.58 4.28 8.97
N ILE A 256 30.03 4.11 7.77
CA ILE A 256 28.89 4.89 7.28
C ILE A 256 27.71 3.95 7.09
N LEU A 257 26.64 4.16 7.84
CA LEU A 257 25.36 3.49 7.61
C LEU A 257 24.64 4.20 6.47
N THR A 258 24.33 3.47 5.41
CA THR A 258 23.72 4.00 4.17
C THR A 258 22.25 3.62 4.02
N ALA A 259 21.79 2.62 4.77
CA ALA A 259 20.39 2.21 4.81
C ALA A 259 20.04 1.65 6.20
N ILE A 260 18.81 1.87 6.64
CA ILE A 260 18.27 1.27 7.87
C ILE A 260 17.14 0.32 7.53
N PRO A 261 16.88 -0.71 8.36
CA PRO A 261 15.79 -1.64 8.10
C PRO A 261 14.42 -0.97 8.04
N TYR A 262 13.52 -1.53 7.22
CA TYR A 262 12.17 -1.00 7.04
C TYR A 262 11.36 -1.00 8.35
N GLY A 263 10.69 0.11 8.62
CA GLY A 263 9.88 0.30 9.84
C GLY A 263 10.67 0.69 11.08
N VAL A 264 11.99 0.87 10.98
CA VAL A 264 12.83 1.37 12.08
C VAL A 264 12.85 2.90 12.05
N ASN A 265 12.71 3.51 13.22
CA ASN A 265 12.84 4.96 13.38
C ASN A 265 14.34 5.33 13.49
N LYS A 266 14.83 6.23 12.63
CA LYS A 266 16.26 6.56 12.56
C LYS A 266 16.76 7.23 13.85
N SER A 267 16.04 8.22 14.38
CA SER A 267 16.40 8.92 15.62
C SER A 267 16.52 7.98 16.82
N ARG A 268 15.54 7.09 17.03
CA ARG A 268 15.57 6.09 18.11
C ARG A 268 16.72 5.11 17.97
N LEU A 269 17.05 4.73 16.74
CA LEU A 269 18.20 3.88 16.48
C LEU A 269 19.51 4.60 16.85
N ILE A 270 19.65 5.87 16.48
CA ILE A 270 20.81 6.70 16.82
C ILE A 270 20.92 6.87 18.35
N GLU A 271 19.83 7.19 19.04
CA GLU A 271 19.76 7.30 20.50
C GLU A 271 20.25 6.01 21.17
N LYS A 272 19.77 4.85 20.71
CA LYS A 272 20.17 3.54 21.23
C LYS A 272 21.66 3.24 21.01
N ILE A 273 22.22 3.66 19.87
CA ILE A 273 23.66 3.52 19.63
C ILE A 273 24.46 4.48 20.53
N ALA A 274 23.99 5.71 20.73
CA ALA A 274 24.60 6.67 21.65
C ALA A 274 24.61 6.15 23.10
N GLU A 275 23.53 5.51 23.55
CA GLU A 275 23.48 4.85 24.87
C GLU A 275 24.53 3.74 25.02
N ILE A 276 24.78 2.95 23.96
CA ILE A 276 25.83 1.92 23.95
C ILE A 276 27.24 2.55 24.11
N ILE A 277 27.46 3.71 23.50
CA ILE A 277 28.72 4.48 23.61
C ILE A 277 28.87 5.03 25.04
N ILE A 278 27.85 5.71 25.56
CA ILE A 278 27.87 6.33 26.90
C ILE A 278 28.06 5.28 28.00
N SER A 279 27.39 4.13 27.88
CA SER A 279 27.53 3.01 28.81
C SER A 279 28.84 2.23 28.67
N LYS A 280 29.70 2.62 27.71
CA LYS A 280 31.00 2.00 27.39
C LYS A 280 30.92 0.50 27.08
N LYS A 281 29.74 -0.03 26.73
CA LYS A 281 29.53 -1.44 26.39
C LYS A 281 30.27 -1.86 25.12
N LEU A 282 30.52 -0.91 24.22
CA LEU A 282 31.32 -1.08 23.01
C LEU A 282 32.44 -0.03 22.95
N SER A 283 33.43 -0.14 23.83
CA SER A 283 34.46 0.88 24.03
C SER A 283 35.25 1.33 22.77
N PRO A 284 35.43 0.51 21.72
CA PRO A 284 36.09 0.99 20.50
C PRO A 284 35.22 1.91 19.61
N LEU A 285 33.91 1.96 19.82
CA LEU A 285 33.01 2.92 19.16
C LEU A 285 33.06 4.24 19.96
N GLN A 286 33.53 5.31 19.32
CA GLN A 286 33.86 6.58 19.97
C GLN A 286 32.71 7.59 19.91
N ASP A 287 32.07 7.70 18.75
CA ASP A 287 31.06 8.73 18.49
C ASP A 287 30.05 8.27 17.41
N ILE A 288 28.89 8.91 17.39
CA ILE A 288 27.86 8.76 16.37
C ILE A 288 27.36 10.13 15.92
N ARG A 289 27.26 10.34 14.60
CA ARG A 289 26.70 11.56 14.02
C ARG A 289 25.70 11.24 12.92
N ASP A 290 24.63 12.01 12.88
CA ASP A 290 23.70 11.99 11.75
C ASP A 290 24.08 13.10 10.76
N GLU A 291 24.53 12.70 9.58
CA GLU A 291 24.86 13.57 8.45
C GLU A 291 23.87 13.36 7.30
N SER A 292 22.67 12.84 7.59
CA SER A 292 21.65 12.56 6.58
C SER A 292 21.06 13.83 5.98
N ASP A 293 20.85 13.80 4.67
CA ASP A 293 20.09 14.78 3.90
C ASP A 293 18.86 14.11 3.29
N GLU A 294 18.75 14.05 1.95
CA GLU A 294 17.81 13.18 1.24
C GLU A 294 18.16 11.69 1.40
N LYS A 295 19.44 11.38 1.64
CA LYS A 295 19.93 10.01 1.82
C LYS A 295 20.38 9.79 3.24
N VAL A 296 20.16 8.56 3.72
CA VAL A 296 20.63 8.15 5.04
C VAL A 296 22.16 8.12 5.04
N ARG A 297 22.76 8.89 5.95
CA ARG A 297 24.19 8.89 6.23
C ARG A 297 24.40 9.06 7.73
N VAL A 298 24.50 7.94 8.43
CA VAL A 298 24.87 7.94 9.86
C VAL A 298 26.32 7.51 9.99
N VAL A 299 27.14 8.38 10.57
CA VAL A 299 28.57 8.20 10.73
C VAL A 299 28.87 7.64 12.11
N LEU A 300 29.61 6.54 12.15
CA LEU A 300 30.11 5.93 13.37
C LEU A 300 31.64 6.07 13.41
N GLU A 301 32.13 6.81 14.40
CA GLU A 301 33.56 6.95 14.61
C GLU A 301 34.10 5.79 15.44
N ILE A 302 35.16 5.15 14.95
CA ILE A 302 35.79 4.03 15.62
C ILE A 302 37.25 4.35 15.97
N LYS A 303 37.74 3.76 17.06
CA LYS A 303 39.13 3.89 17.47
C LYS A 303 40.06 3.29 16.41
N SER A 304 41.19 3.96 16.15
CA SER A 304 42.21 3.48 15.21
C SER A 304 42.68 2.05 15.55
N GLY A 305 42.82 1.20 14.53
CA GLY A 305 43.22 -0.21 14.67
C GLY A 305 42.09 -1.16 15.09
N THR A 306 40.85 -0.66 15.22
CA THR A 306 39.67 -1.49 15.50
C THR A 306 39.17 -2.15 14.23
N ASP A 307 38.81 -3.42 14.33
CA ASP A 307 38.12 -4.17 13.28
C ASP A 307 36.65 -3.70 13.15
N PRO A 308 36.26 -3.04 12.04
CA PRO A 308 34.91 -2.53 11.85
C PRO A 308 33.84 -3.63 11.84
N GLU A 309 34.18 -4.85 11.40
CA GLU A 309 33.22 -5.95 11.32
C GLU A 309 32.76 -6.40 12.71
N LYS A 310 33.65 -6.34 13.71
CA LYS A 310 33.30 -6.65 15.12
C LYS A 310 32.33 -5.62 15.70
N ILE A 311 32.52 -4.34 15.36
CA ILE A 311 31.62 -3.26 15.77
C ILE A 311 30.24 -3.49 15.17
N MET A 312 30.17 -3.73 13.85
CA MET A 312 28.90 -3.97 13.18
C MET A 312 28.20 -5.23 13.67
N THR A 313 28.93 -6.32 13.91
CA THR A 313 28.37 -7.56 14.48
C THR A 313 27.72 -7.32 15.84
N TYR A 314 28.36 -6.52 16.69
CA TYR A 314 27.77 -6.13 17.98
C TYR A 314 26.51 -5.28 17.77
N LEU A 315 26.58 -4.27 16.91
CA LEU A 315 25.44 -3.38 16.65
C LEU A 315 24.23 -4.13 16.06
N PHE A 316 24.43 -5.06 15.13
CA PHE A 316 23.34 -5.90 14.60
C PHE A 316 22.65 -6.72 15.68
N LYS A 317 23.38 -7.20 16.69
CA LYS A 317 22.81 -8.01 17.77
C LYS A 317 22.08 -7.20 18.83
N HIS A 318 22.52 -5.95 19.06
CA HIS A 318 22.08 -5.15 20.20
C HIS A 318 21.23 -3.91 19.83
N THR A 319 21.05 -3.64 18.54
CA THR A 319 20.26 -2.51 18.02
C THR A 319 19.28 -2.97 16.95
N GLU A 320 18.46 -2.05 16.46
CA GLU A 320 17.48 -2.31 15.40
C GLU A 320 18.10 -2.22 13.99
N LEU A 321 19.44 -2.15 13.87
CA LEU A 321 20.15 -2.26 12.60
C LEU A 321 19.98 -3.64 11.93
N GLU A 322 19.56 -4.65 12.68
CA GLU A 322 19.04 -5.90 12.15
C GLU A 322 17.70 -6.20 12.83
N THR A 323 16.66 -6.44 12.04
CA THR A 323 15.31 -6.67 12.56
C THR A 323 14.57 -7.75 11.76
N ASN A 324 13.48 -8.23 12.35
CA ASN A 324 12.63 -9.26 11.79
C ASN A 324 11.30 -8.66 11.33
N PHE A 325 11.05 -8.64 10.04
CA PHE A 325 9.75 -8.34 9.47
C PHE A 325 8.88 -9.61 9.48
N GLN A 326 7.79 -9.56 10.24
CA GLN A 326 6.81 -10.66 10.30
C GLN A 326 5.88 -10.57 9.09
N LEU A 327 5.99 -11.51 8.16
CA LEU A 327 5.15 -11.65 6.98
C LEU A 327 3.87 -12.40 7.36
N ASN A 328 2.71 -11.84 7.00
CA ASN A 328 1.41 -12.48 7.17
C ASN A 328 0.41 -11.99 6.11
N PHE A 329 0.05 -12.87 5.17
CA PHE A 329 -0.77 -12.58 4.00
C PHE A 329 -2.27 -12.79 4.24
N ASN A 330 -2.76 -12.37 5.41
CA ASN A 330 -4.18 -12.29 5.68
C ASN A 330 -4.81 -11.12 4.93
N CYS A 331 -5.81 -11.39 4.09
CA CYS A 331 -6.57 -10.37 3.37
C CYS A 331 -8.00 -10.86 3.13
N LEU A 332 -8.85 -9.97 2.60
CA LEU A 332 -10.21 -10.32 2.20
C LEU A 332 -10.18 -10.93 0.80
N LYS A 333 -10.76 -12.13 0.67
CA LYS A 333 -11.08 -12.73 -0.63
C LYS A 333 -12.17 -11.91 -1.33
N PRO A 334 -12.40 -12.11 -2.65
CA PRO A 334 -13.48 -11.45 -3.37
C PRO A 334 -14.88 -11.71 -2.77
N THR A 335 -15.05 -12.79 -2.02
CA THR A 335 -16.27 -13.14 -1.29
C THR A 335 -16.48 -12.32 0.00
N GLY A 336 -15.49 -11.54 0.42
CA GLY A 336 -15.50 -10.80 1.69
C GLY A 336 -14.96 -11.60 2.89
N GLU A 337 -14.65 -12.88 2.70
CA GLU A 337 -14.11 -13.74 3.77
C GLU A 337 -12.61 -13.47 4.01
N PRO A 338 -12.17 -13.30 5.26
CA PRO A 338 -10.75 -13.19 5.60
C PRO A 338 -10.06 -14.54 5.41
N ALA A 339 -8.90 -14.54 4.75
CA ALA A 339 -8.10 -15.75 4.59
C ALA A 339 -6.61 -15.42 4.51
N ARG A 340 -5.79 -16.36 4.98
CA ARG A 340 -4.35 -16.38 4.70
C ARG A 340 -4.13 -16.98 3.31
N LEU A 341 -3.46 -16.25 2.44
CA LEU A 341 -3.19 -16.67 1.07
C LEU A 341 -1.68 -16.84 0.83
N SER A 342 -1.31 -17.81 0.01
CA SER A 342 0.04 -17.94 -0.55
C SER A 342 0.32 -16.86 -1.60
N LEU A 343 1.59 -16.62 -1.92
CA LEU A 343 1.97 -15.69 -3.01
C LEU A 343 1.31 -16.07 -4.34
N LYS A 344 1.22 -17.37 -4.64
CA LYS A 344 0.55 -17.88 -5.84
C LYS A 344 -0.93 -17.50 -5.86
N GLU A 345 -1.63 -17.69 -4.75
CA GLU A 345 -3.06 -17.36 -4.65
C GLU A 345 -3.30 -15.86 -4.76
N LEU A 346 -2.44 -15.01 -4.17
CA LEU A 346 -2.51 -13.56 -4.33
C LEU A 346 -2.42 -13.16 -5.82
N CYS A 347 -1.42 -13.69 -6.53
CA CYS A 347 -1.24 -13.44 -7.95
C CYS A 347 -2.45 -13.93 -8.77
N LYS A 348 -2.96 -15.12 -8.47
CA LYS A 348 -4.11 -15.71 -9.17
C LYS A 348 -5.38 -14.87 -8.96
N HIS A 349 -5.68 -14.48 -7.72
CA HIS A 349 -6.84 -13.64 -7.41
C HIS A 349 -6.77 -12.28 -8.14
N PHE A 350 -5.58 -11.69 -8.23
CA PHE A 350 -5.38 -10.46 -9.00
C PHE A 350 -5.64 -10.69 -10.50
N LEU A 351 -5.11 -11.77 -11.10
CA LEU A 351 -5.33 -12.10 -12.51
C LEU A 351 -6.81 -12.37 -12.84
N ASP A 352 -7.49 -13.14 -11.99
CA ASP A 352 -8.92 -13.44 -12.12
C ASP A 352 -9.76 -12.16 -12.06
N PHE A 353 -9.42 -11.25 -11.13
CA PHE A 353 -10.03 -9.93 -11.04
C PHE A 353 -9.78 -9.09 -12.30
N ARG A 354 -8.53 -9.03 -12.79
CA ARG A 354 -8.18 -8.30 -14.02
C ARG A 354 -8.96 -8.83 -15.22
N LYS A 355 -9.11 -10.15 -15.35
CA LYS A 355 -9.91 -10.77 -16.41
C LYS A 355 -11.37 -10.32 -16.34
N GLY A 356 -11.95 -10.29 -15.14
CA GLY A 356 -13.31 -9.80 -14.91
C GLY A 356 -13.48 -8.32 -15.29
N VAL A 357 -12.58 -7.45 -14.82
CA VAL A 357 -12.57 -6.02 -15.12
C VAL A 357 -12.45 -5.76 -16.63
N VAL A 358 -11.52 -6.43 -17.31
CA VAL A 358 -11.34 -6.28 -18.76
C VAL A 358 -12.57 -6.76 -19.53
N THR A 359 -13.17 -7.87 -19.11
CA THR A 359 -14.39 -8.39 -19.73
C THR A 359 -15.55 -7.41 -19.60
N ARG A 360 -15.78 -6.84 -18.40
CA ARG A 360 -16.82 -5.82 -18.17
C ARG A 360 -16.56 -4.57 -19.01
N ARG A 361 -15.32 -4.09 -19.06
CA ARG A 361 -14.93 -2.94 -19.88
C ARG A 361 -15.24 -3.16 -21.37
N LEU A 362 -14.86 -4.33 -21.91
CA LEU A 362 -15.12 -4.65 -23.32
C LEU A 362 -16.62 -4.75 -23.62
N LYS A 363 -17.41 -5.32 -22.70
CA LYS A 363 -18.88 -5.33 -22.82
C LYS A 363 -19.48 -3.92 -22.79
N PHE A 364 -18.98 -3.05 -21.92
CA PHE A 364 -19.38 -1.65 -21.87
C PHE A 364 -19.07 -0.94 -23.19
N ASP A 365 -17.83 -1.06 -23.68
CA ASP A 365 -17.40 -0.44 -24.93
C ASP A 365 -18.23 -0.97 -26.13
N LEU A 366 -18.51 -2.29 -26.18
CA LEU A 366 -19.39 -2.90 -27.18
C LEU A 366 -20.81 -2.30 -27.13
N ALA A 367 -21.42 -2.22 -25.95
CA ALA A 367 -22.78 -1.69 -25.80
C ALA A 367 -22.88 -0.20 -26.22
N VAL A 368 -21.82 0.60 -25.97
CA VAL A 368 -21.74 1.98 -26.44
C VAL A 368 -21.66 2.04 -27.97
N LEU A 369 -20.84 1.18 -28.58
CA LEU A 369 -20.69 1.10 -30.04
C LEU A 369 -21.98 0.63 -30.72
N GLU A 370 -22.65 -0.38 -30.20
CA GLU A 370 -23.93 -0.88 -30.72
C GLU A 370 -25.02 0.20 -30.70
N LYS A 371 -25.14 0.96 -29.59
CA LYS A 371 -26.05 2.12 -29.51
C LYS A 371 -25.71 3.18 -30.56
N ARG A 372 -24.43 3.45 -30.79
CA ARG A 372 -23.99 4.42 -31.80
C ARG A 372 -24.30 3.93 -33.22
N LEU A 373 -24.04 2.67 -33.52
CA LEU A 373 -24.35 2.04 -34.81
C LEU A 373 -25.85 2.07 -35.10
N HIS A 374 -26.69 1.80 -34.10
CA HIS A 374 -28.14 1.90 -34.23
C HIS A 374 -28.60 3.30 -34.65
N ILE A 375 -28.09 4.35 -34.00
CA ILE A 375 -28.39 5.75 -34.34
C ILE A 375 -27.92 6.08 -35.77
N LEU A 376 -26.71 5.66 -36.14
CA LEU A 376 -26.17 5.92 -37.48
C LEU A 376 -26.97 5.22 -38.58
N ALA A 377 -27.42 3.98 -38.34
CA ALA A 377 -28.29 3.26 -39.26
C ALA A 377 -29.63 3.99 -39.48
N ALA A 378 -30.20 4.57 -38.41
CA ALA A 378 -31.40 5.39 -38.50
C ALA A 378 -31.15 6.67 -39.32
N PHE A 379 -30.03 7.38 -39.09
CA PHE A 379 -29.68 8.57 -39.89
C PHE A 379 -29.50 8.25 -41.36
N VAL A 380 -28.86 7.14 -41.72
CA VAL A 380 -28.73 6.70 -43.11
C VAL A 380 -30.11 6.46 -43.73
N THR A 381 -31.03 5.88 -42.97
CA THR A 381 -32.40 5.59 -43.43
C THR A 381 -33.22 6.87 -43.63
N ILE A 382 -33.12 7.82 -42.70
CA ILE A 382 -33.78 9.13 -42.78
C ILE A 382 -33.24 9.93 -43.97
N PHE A 383 -31.91 9.98 -44.13
CA PHE A 383 -31.27 10.72 -45.21
C PHE A 383 -31.73 10.24 -46.59
N LYS A 384 -31.92 8.92 -46.77
CA LYS A 384 -32.47 8.34 -48.01
C LYS A 384 -33.93 8.74 -48.29
N ASN A 385 -34.69 9.14 -47.28
CA ASN A 385 -36.11 9.47 -47.38
C ASN A 385 -36.42 10.87 -46.81
N LEU A 386 -35.52 11.82 -47.00
CA LEU A 386 -35.52 13.09 -46.27
C LEU A 386 -36.83 13.88 -46.45
N ASP A 387 -37.34 13.97 -47.68
CA ASP A 387 -38.57 14.73 -47.96
C ASP A 387 -39.80 14.15 -47.26
N LYS A 388 -39.90 12.81 -47.21
CA LYS A 388 -40.99 12.11 -46.50
C LYS A 388 -40.88 12.34 -45.00
N ALA A 389 -39.67 12.28 -44.45
CA ALA A 389 -39.45 12.54 -43.03
C ALA A 389 -39.80 14.00 -42.66
N LEU A 390 -39.40 14.97 -43.48
CA LEU A 390 -39.73 16.39 -43.27
C LEU A 390 -41.23 16.65 -43.35
N LYS A 391 -41.93 15.99 -44.30
CA LYS A 391 -43.38 16.11 -44.43
C LYS A 391 -44.15 15.47 -43.26
N LEU A 392 -43.57 14.47 -42.58
CA LEU A 392 -44.20 13.80 -41.44
C LEU A 392 -44.00 14.58 -40.12
N ILE A 393 -42.90 15.34 -40.02
CA ILE A 393 -42.61 16.21 -38.87
C ILE A 393 -43.39 17.53 -38.94
N ARG A 394 -43.57 18.08 -40.14
CA ARG A 394 -44.46 19.23 -40.39
C ARG A 394 -45.92 18.83 -40.27
#